data_AF-A0A945HDJ7-F1
#
_entry.id   AF-A0A945HDJ7-F1
#
_cell.length_a   1.000
_cell.length_b   1.000
_cell.length_c   1.000
_cell.angle_alpha   90.00
_cell.angle_beta   90.00
_cell.angle_gamma   90.00
#
_symmetry.space_group_name_H-M   'P 1'
#
loop_
_entity.id
_entity.type
_entity.pdbx_description
1 polymer ?
#
loop_
_entity_poly.entity_id
_entity_poly.type
_entity_poly.pdbx_seq_one_letter_code
_entity_poly.pdbx_strand_id
1 'polypeptide(L)' 'MLGSDDPFPLGEEQPARLVRGSVHLASDQKEAVLGHNAVRFFDL' A
#
# COMPACT_ATOMS: atom_id res chain seq x y z
N MET A 1 4.26 1.43 3.65
CA MET A 1 3.46 0.23 3.98
C MET A 1 2.02 0.59 3.71
N LEU A 2 1.31 -0.23 2.95
CA LEU A 2 -0.11 -0.01 2.66
C LEU A 2 -0.96 -0.29 3.91
N GLY A 3 -1.93 0.57 4.17
CA GLY A 3 -2.99 0.35 5.15
C GLY A 3 -4.28 0.95 4.60
N SER A 4 -5.36 0.17 4.58
CA SER A 4 -6.65 0.61 4.02
C SER A 4 -7.62 1.13 5.07
N ASP A 5 -7.40 0.82 6.35
CA ASP A 5 -8.36 1.08 7.43
C ASP A 5 -9.73 0.39 7.20
N ASP A 6 -9.74 -0.74 6.49
CA ASP A 6 -10.95 -1.56 6.29
C ASP A 6 -11.42 -2.17 7.63
N PRO A 7 -12.74 -2.16 7.95
CA PRO A 7 -13.89 -1.74 7.14
C PRO A 7 -14.42 -0.32 7.48
N PHE A 8 -13.58 0.57 8.00
CA PHE A 8 -14.03 1.90 8.44
C PHE A 8 -14.26 2.86 7.27
N PRO A 9 -15.30 3.72 7.33
CA PRO A 9 -15.68 4.59 6.22
C PRO A 9 -14.68 5.72 5.91
N LEU A 10 -13.72 5.96 6.81
CA LEU A 10 -12.64 6.93 6.59
C LEU A 10 -11.44 6.31 5.86
N GLY A 11 -11.44 4.99 5.69
CA GLY A 11 -10.41 4.23 5.01
C GLY A 11 -10.44 4.38 3.49
N GLU A 12 -9.45 3.75 2.84
CA GLU A 12 -9.41 3.64 1.39
C GLU A 12 -10.45 2.62 0.91
N GLU A 13 -11.51 3.08 0.23
CA GLU A 13 -12.58 2.21 -0.29
C GLU A 13 -12.08 1.13 -1.28
N GLN A 14 -11.01 1.43 -2.03
CA GLN A 14 -10.40 0.51 -2.98
C GLN A 14 -8.92 0.33 -2.61
N PRO A 15 -8.57 -0.69 -1.81
CA PRO A 15 -7.22 -0.86 -1.30
C PRO A 15 -6.16 -0.80 -2.40
N ALA A 16 -5.12 -0.01 -2.13
CA ALA A 16 -3.97 0.24 -2.99
C ALA A 16 -4.23 1.05 -4.28
N ARG A 17 -5.43 1.59 -4.49
CA ARG A 17 -5.73 2.41 -5.67
C ARG A 17 -4.83 3.64 -5.73
N LEU A 18 -4.62 4.33 -4.60
CA LEU A 18 -3.75 5.51 -4.51
C LEU A 18 -2.31 5.19 -4.93
N VAL A 19 -1.75 4.12 -4.39
CA VAL A 19 -0.35 3.72 -4.64
C VAL A 19 -0.16 3.26 -6.08
N ARG A 20 -1.07 2.42 -6.60
CA ARG A 20 -1.01 1.93 -7.99
C ARG A 20 -1.11 3.06 -9.01
N GLY A 21 -1.98 4.05 -8.75
CA GLY A 21 -2.20 5.21 -9.60
C GLY A 21 -1.12 6.29 -9.54
N SER A 22 -0.16 6.20 -8.62
CA SER A 22 0.88 7.22 -8.49
C SER A 22 1.77 7.29 -9.72
N VAL A 23 1.90 8.48 -10.31
CA VAL A 23 2.83 8.78 -11.41
C VAL A 23 4.22 9.16 -10.91
N HIS A 24 4.36 9.43 -9.61
CA HIS A 24 5.61 9.85 -8.98
C HIS A 24 6.43 8.68 -8.42
N LEU A 25 5.83 7.47 -8.35
CA LEU A 25 6.49 6.28 -7.86
C LEU A 25 6.92 5.38 -9.01
N ALA A 26 8.19 4.98 -9.00
CA ALA A 26 8.69 3.90 -9.82
C ALA A 26 8.08 2.55 -9.37
N SER A 27 8.13 1.55 -10.25
CA SER A 27 7.50 0.25 -10.02
C SER A 27 8.00 -0.43 -8.75
N ASP A 28 9.31 -0.40 -8.50
CA ASP A 28 9.94 -0.96 -7.30
C ASP A 28 9.48 -0.25 -6.00
N GLN A 29 9.29 1.06 -6.05
CA GLN A 29 8.75 1.84 -4.93
C GLN A 29 7.28 1.48 -4.65
N LYS A 30 6.48 1.24 -5.70
CA LYS A 30 5.10 0.75 -5.54
C LYS A 30 5.10 -0.62 -4.86
N GLU A 31 5.88 -1.57 -5.34
CA GLU A 31 5.99 -2.91 -4.72
C GLU A 31 6.44 -2.84 -3.26
N ALA A 32 7.39 -1.95 -2.96
CA ALA A 32 7.83 -1.72 -1.59
C ALA A 32 6.67 -1.26 -0.69
N VAL A 33 5.87 -0.29 -1.12
CA VAL A 33 4.72 0.19 -0.33
C VAL A 33 3.63 -0.87 -0.22
N LEU A 34 3.34 -1.58 -1.32
CA LEU A 34 2.24 -2.54 -1.44
C LEU A 34 2.46 -3.83 -0.66
N GLY A 35 3.71 -4.26 -0.44
CA GLY A 35 3.96 -5.53 0.25
C GLY A 35 5.32 -5.65 0.92
N HIS A 36 6.42 -5.35 0.23
CA HIS A 36 7.75 -5.72 0.75
C HIS A 36 8.09 -5.03 2.09
N ASN A 37 7.61 -3.78 2.29
CA ASN A 37 7.77 -3.11 3.58
C ASN A 37 7.01 -3.80 4.71
N ALA A 38 5.83 -4.37 4.44
CA ALA A 38 5.05 -5.10 5.43
C ALA A 38 5.72 -6.42 5.79
N VAL A 39 6.14 -7.19 4.79
CA VAL A 39 6.88 -8.46 4.96
C VAL A 39 8.10 -8.25 5.86
N ARG A 40 8.94 -7.24 5.54
CA ARG A 40 10.11 -6.91 6.35
C ARG A 40 9.75 -6.45 7.77
N PHE A 41 8.65 -5.73 7.94
CA PHE A 41 8.26 -5.20 9.24
C PHE A 41 7.70 -6.28 10.18
N PHE A 42 6.94 -7.23 9.62
CA PHE A 42 6.30 -8.31 10.38
C PHE A 42 7.14 -9.58 10.47
N ASP A 43 8.31 -9.63 9.81
CA ASP A 43 9.21 -10.80 9.74
C ASP A 43 8.47 -12.06 9.24
N LEU A 44 7.83 -11.92 8.06
CA LEU A 44 7.00 -12.95 7.41
C LEU A 44 7.69 -13.63 6.23
#